data_AF-A0A559NKR5-F1
#
_entry.id   AF-A0A559NKR5-F1
#
_cell.length_a   1.000
_cell.length_b   1.000
_cell.length_c   1.000
_cell.angle_alpha   90.00
_cell.angle_beta   90.00
_cell.angle_gamma   90.00
#
_symmetry.space_group_name_H-M   'P 1'
#
loop_
_entity.id
_entity.type
_entity.pdbx_description
1 polymer ?
#
loop_
_entity_poly.entity_id
_entity_poly.type
_entity_poly.pdbx_seq_one_letter_code
_entity_poly.pdbx_strand_id
1 'polypeptide(L)'
;MGREHIKGGRPPKSDNEKMSKLVSIYLTPEESELINNFLLDNNICNYSKSEFFRTIILKTIDQKEIILKRNADPKIVLELNRIGLNLNQIAKKMNSLNALSSDDVLKLNACYDQLDKAITKY
;
A
#
# COMPACT_ATOMS: atom_id res chain seq x y z
N MET A 1 7.79 -59.20 -9.03
CA MET A 1 7.47 -58.95 -7.61
C MET A 1 8.03 -57.60 -7.23
N GLY A 2 7.32 -56.57 -6.77
CA GLY A 2 5.89 -56.26 -6.76
C GLY A 2 5.77 -54.74 -6.97
N ARG A 3 4.78 -54.29 -7.72
CA ARG A 3 4.49 -52.86 -7.86
C ARG A 3 3.61 -52.45 -6.68
N GLU A 4 4.17 -51.71 -5.73
CA GLU A 4 3.39 -51.11 -4.65
C GLU A 4 2.58 -49.93 -5.17
N HIS A 5 1.28 -49.97 -4.91
CA HIS A 5 0.33 -48.90 -5.14
C HIS A 5 0.61 -47.73 -4.19
N ILE A 6 1.03 -46.57 -4.72
CA ILE A 6 1.12 -45.35 -3.92
C ILE A 6 -0.19 -44.56 -4.12
N LYS A 7 -0.99 -44.49 -3.05
CA LYS A 7 -2.20 -43.69 -2.90
C LYS A 7 -1.93 -42.22 -3.29
N GLY A 8 -2.93 -41.54 -3.84
CA GLY A 8 -2.85 -40.21 -4.49
C GLY A 8 -2.36 -39.05 -3.61
N GLY A 9 -1.07 -39.07 -3.26
CA GLY A 9 -0.34 -37.94 -2.72
C GLY A 9 0.41 -37.20 -3.82
N ARG A 10 0.67 -35.91 -3.60
CA ARG A 10 1.50 -35.08 -4.50
C ARG A 10 2.84 -35.80 -4.76
N PRO A 11 3.31 -35.87 -6.02
CA PRO A 11 4.62 -36.44 -6.34
C PRO A 11 5.73 -35.81 -5.50
N PRO A 12 6.75 -36.58 -5.09
CA PRO A 12 7.87 -36.05 -4.33
C PRO A 12 8.56 -34.94 -5.12
N LYS A 13 8.82 -33.80 -4.47
CA LYS A 13 9.56 -32.69 -5.07
C LYS A 13 10.95 -33.16 -5.50
N SER A 14 11.38 -32.74 -6.68
CA SER A 14 12.75 -32.95 -7.13
C SER A 14 13.72 -32.22 -6.19
N ASP A 15 14.99 -32.65 -6.14
CA ASP A 15 15.97 -32.03 -5.24
C ASP A 15 16.21 -30.55 -5.57
N ASN A 16 15.98 -30.14 -6.82
CA ASN A 16 16.05 -28.74 -7.26
C ASN A 16 14.85 -27.88 -6.79
N GLU A 17 13.73 -28.50 -6.42
CA GLU A 17 12.53 -27.80 -5.91
C GLU A 17 12.48 -27.74 -4.38
N LYS A 18 13.41 -28.43 -3.70
CA LYS A 18 13.50 -28.44 -2.24
C LYS A 18 14.22 -27.19 -1.76
N MET A 19 13.58 -26.46 -0.85
CA MET A 19 14.21 -25.36 -0.13
C MET A 19 15.22 -25.92 0.87
N SER A 20 16.49 -26.00 0.45
CA SER A 20 17.58 -26.60 1.22
C SER A 20 18.48 -25.57 1.93
N LYS A 21 18.27 -24.28 1.68
CA LYS A 21 19.07 -23.18 2.23
C LYS A 21 18.25 -22.36 3.21
N LEU A 22 18.83 -22.09 4.38
CA LEU A 22 18.24 -21.27 5.43
C LEU A 22 18.92 -19.90 5.48
N VAL A 23 18.10 -18.85 5.60
CA VAL A 23 18.54 -17.49 5.90
C VAL A 23 17.88 -17.08 7.21
N SER A 24 18.69 -16.67 8.19
CA SER A 24 18.24 -16.22 9.51
C SER A 24 18.60 -14.76 9.73
N ILE A 25 17.68 -14.00 10.32
CA ILE A 25 17.89 -12.61 10.73
C ILE A 25 17.54 -12.50 12.22
N TYR A 26 18.35 -11.72 12.95
CA TYR A 26 18.07 -11.37 14.33
C TYR A 26 17.28 -10.08 14.37
N LEU A 27 16.26 -10.03 15.23
CA LEU A 27 15.38 -8.89 15.41
C LEU A 27 15.29 -8.58 16.91
N THR A 28 15.16 -7.30 17.24
CA THR A 28 14.73 -6.88 18.57
C THR A 28 13.24 -7.24 18.79
N PRO A 29 12.76 -7.26 20.05
CA PRO A 29 11.34 -7.46 20.33
C PRO A 29 10.45 -6.45 19.59
N GLU A 30 10.86 -5.18 19.56
CA GLU A 30 10.15 -4.08 18.91
C GLU A 30 10.07 -4.27 17.39
N GLU A 31 11.18 -4.65 16.74
CA GLU A 31 11.22 -4.93 15.30
C GLU A 31 10.32 -6.12 14.93
N SER A 32 10.33 -7.16 15.76
CA SER A 32 9.46 -8.32 15.58
C SER A 32 7.98 -7.94 15.69
N GLU A 33 7.63 -7.10 16.66
CA GLU A 33 6.27 -6.60 16.85
C GLU A 33 5.81 -5.74 15.65
N LEU A 34 6.67 -4.82 15.17
CA LEU A 34 6.39 -4.02 13.99
C LEU A 34 6.07 -4.87 12.75
N ILE A 35 6.86 -5.93 12.51
CA ILE A 35 6.62 -6.86 11.40
C ILE A 35 5.29 -7.59 11.57
N ASN A 36 4.96 -8.04 12.78
CA ASN A 36 3.70 -8.74 13.04
C ASN A 36 2.50 -7.82 12.80
N ASN A 37 2.56 -6.59 13.31
CA ASN A 37 1.50 -5.60 13.12
C ASN A 37 1.31 -5.27 11.64
N PHE A 38 2.41 -5.04 10.90
CA PHE A 38 2.35 -4.81 9.47
C PHE A 38 1.67 -5.97 8.70
N LEU A 39 1.99 -7.22 9.03
CA LEU A 39 1.38 -8.39 8.40
C LEU A 39 -0.12 -8.50 8.69
N LEU A 40 -0.54 -8.18 9.92
CA LEU A 40 -1.94 -8.15 10.34
C LEU A 40 -2.71 -7.05 9.61
N ASP A 41 -2.21 -5.82 9.62
CA ASP A 41 -2.87 -4.65 9.04
C ASP A 41 -3.08 -4.78 7.53
N ASN A 42 -2.17 -5.46 6.84
CA ASN A 42 -2.22 -5.65 5.39
C ASN A 42 -2.96 -6.94 4.98
N ASN A 43 -3.65 -7.62 5.90
CA ASN A 43 -4.35 -8.89 5.66
C ASN A 43 -3.47 -9.94 4.97
N ILE A 44 -2.16 -9.94 5.27
CA ILE A 44 -1.20 -10.91 4.72
C ILE A 44 -1.26 -12.22 5.52
N CYS A 45 -2.44 -12.57 6.05
CA CYS A 45 -2.69 -13.77 6.86
C CYS A 45 -2.49 -15.08 6.09
N ASN A 46 -2.47 -15.02 4.75
CA ASN A 46 -2.27 -16.18 3.89
C ASN A 46 -0.80 -16.47 3.56
N TYR A 47 0.13 -15.56 3.89
CA TYR A 47 1.56 -15.82 3.68
C TYR A 47 2.20 -16.24 5.00
N SER A 48 3.00 -17.31 4.95
CA SER A 48 3.95 -17.55 6.03
C SER A 48 4.96 -16.40 6.09
N LYS A 49 5.45 -16.04 7.28
CA LYS A 49 6.51 -15.00 7.43
C LYS A 49 7.70 -15.25 6.49
N SER A 50 8.08 -16.52 6.34
CA SER A 50 9.14 -16.95 5.42
C SER A 50 8.85 -16.57 3.97
N GLU A 51 7.62 -16.76 3.51
CA GLU A 51 7.21 -16.41 2.15
C GLU A 51 7.13 -14.89 1.94
N PHE A 52 6.67 -14.16 2.95
CA PHE A 52 6.68 -12.69 2.94
C PHE A 52 8.09 -12.14 2.78
N PHE A 53 9.02 -12.53 3.67
CA PHE A 53 10.41 -12.07 3.58
C PHE A 53 11.09 -12.47 2.28
N ARG A 54 10.87 -13.72 1.83
CA ARG A 54 11.41 -14.18 0.55
C ARG A 54 10.91 -13.34 -0.61
N THR A 55 9.62 -13.01 -0.63
CA THR A 55 9.02 -12.19 -1.68
C THR A 55 9.63 -10.79 -1.71
N ILE A 56 9.83 -10.17 -0.55
CA ILE A 56 10.48 -8.86 -0.45
C ILE A 56 11.92 -8.94 -0.95
N ILE A 57 12.72 -9.86 -0.41
CA ILE A 57 14.14 -9.99 -0.76
C ILE A 57 14.31 -10.22 -2.27
N LEU A 58 13.55 -11.15 -2.84
CA LEU A 58 13.65 -11.48 -4.26
C LEU A 58 13.18 -10.32 -5.16
N LYS A 59 12.07 -9.65 -4.81
CA LYS A 59 11.61 -8.47 -5.56
C LYS A 59 12.62 -7.34 -5.51
N THR A 60 13.20 -7.06 -4.34
CA THR A 60 14.23 -6.03 -4.18
C THR A 60 15.47 -6.34 -5.02
N ILE A 61 15.93 -7.60 -5.04
CA ILE A 61 17.08 -8.02 -5.85
C ILE A 61 16.78 -7.86 -7.34
N ASP A 62 15.61 -8.31 -7.79
CA ASP A 62 15.17 -8.24 -9.18
C ASP A 62 15.04 -6.80 -9.68
N GLN A 63 14.42 -5.94 -8.87
CA GLN A 63 14.15 -4.54 -9.22
C GLN A 63 15.37 -3.62 -8.98
N LYS A 64 16.39 -4.09 -8.24
CA LYS A 64 17.53 -3.29 -7.75
C LYS A 64 17.14 -2.05 -6.95
N GLU A 65 15.91 -2.00 -6.44
CA GLU A 65 15.37 -0.88 -5.69
C GLU A 65 14.47 -1.39 -4.56
N ILE A 66 14.45 -0.64 -3.45
CA ILE A 66 13.49 -0.84 -2.36
C ILE A 66 12.40 0.22 -2.54
N ILE A 67 11.28 -0.14 -3.16
CA ILE A 67 10.15 0.78 -3.30
C ILE A 67 9.29 0.74 -2.03
N LEU A 68 9.56 1.67 -1.11
CA LEU A 68 8.65 1.95 -0.01
C LEU A 68 7.49 2.81 -0.55
N LYS A 69 6.43 2.16 -1.04
CA LYS A 69 5.20 2.88 -1.37
C LYS A 69 4.50 3.29 -0.08
N ARG A 70 4.67 4.56 0.33
CA ARG A 70 3.68 5.21 1.19
C ARG A 70 2.40 5.32 0.36
N ASN A 71 1.49 4.38 0.55
CA ASN A 71 0.12 4.58 0.04
C ASN A 71 -0.40 5.84 0.74
N ALA A 72 -0.79 6.84 -0.05
CA ALA A 72 -1.47 8.01 0.50
C ALA A 72 -2.71 7.54 1.25
N ASP A 73 -2.94 8.07 2.45
CA ASP A 73 -4.12 7.73 3.25
C ASP A 73 -5.38 7.94 2.38
N PRO A 74 -6.20 6.90 2.14
CA PRO A 74 -7.40 7.01 1.33
C PRO A 74 -8.35 8.13 1.77
N LYS A 75 -8.34 8.49 3.06
CA LYS A 75 -9.11 9.63 3.58
C LYS A 75 -8.58 10.96 3.06
N ILE A 76 -7.26 11.15 3.06
CA ILE A 76 -6.62 12.36 2.50
C ILE A 76 -6.92 12.45 1.00
N VAL A 77 -6.79 11.34 0.28
CA VAL A 77 -7.11 11.30 -1.16
C VAL A 77 -8.56 11.69 -1.42
N LEU A 78 -9.50 11.21 -0.60
CA LEU A 78 -10.91 11.55 -0.70
C LEU A 78 -11.18 13.03 -0.41
N GLU A 79 -10.55 13.59 0.62
CA GLU A 79 -10.68 15.01 0.98
C GLU A 79 -10.11 15.93 -0.12
N LEU A 80 -8.92 15.62 -0.64
CA LEU A 80 -8.31 16.35 -1.75
C LEU A 80 -9.18 16.31 -3.01
N ASN A 81 -9.79 15.16 -3.31
CA ASN A 81 -10.72 15.04 -4.44
C ASN A 81 -11.96 15.95 -4.28
N ARG A 82 -12.52 16.06 -3.06
CA ARG A 82 -13.65 16.96 -2.79
C ARG A 82 -13.26 18.43 -2.96
N ILE A 83 -12.08 18.81 -2.47
CA ILE A 83 -11.55 20.17 -2.65
C ILE A 83 -11.37 20.47 -4.15
N GLY A 84 -10.77 19.54 -4.90
CA GLY A 84 -10.57 19.67 -6.35
C GLY A 84 -11.88 19.83 -7.12
N LEU A 85 -12.93 19.09 -6.75
CA LEU A 85 -14.26 19.23 -7.36
C LEU A 85 -14.85 20.63 -7.14
N ASN A 86 -14.74 21.17 -5.92
CA ASN A 86 -15.24 22.51 -5.60
C ASN A 86 -14.48 23.59 -6.38
N LEU A 87 -13.14 23.51 -6.43
CA LEU A 87 -12.32 24.42 -7.21
C LEU A 87 -12.67 24.37 -8.71
N ASN A 88 -12.93 23.17 -9.25
CA ASN A 88 -13.32 23.01 -10.64
C ASN A 88 -14.68 23.64 -10.94
N GLN A 89 -15.63 23.59 -10.00
CA GLN A 89 -16.92 24.29 -10.16
C GLN A 89 -16.74 25.81 -10.19
N ILE A 90 -15.91 26.35 -9.30
CA ILE A 90 -15.60 27.79 -9.27
C ILE A 90 -14.91 28.20 -10.58
N ALA A 91 -13.93 27.43 -11.05
CA ALA A 91 -13.21 27.69 -12.30
C ALA A 91 -14.14 27.66 -13.52
N LYS A 92 -15.04 26.67 -13.60
CA LYS A 92 -16.05 26.60 -14.67
C LYS A 92 -16.98 27.80 -14.68
N LYS A 93 -17.42 28.25 -13.50
CA LYS A 93 -18.27 29.43 -13.35
C LYS A 93 -17.54 30.72 -13.73
N MET A 94 -16.27 30.85 -13.35
CA MET A 94 -15.42 31.97 -13.74
C MET A 94 -15.26 32.01 -15.27
N ASN A 95 -14.97 30.89 -15.90
CA ASN A 95 -14.78 30.81 -17.35
C ASN A 95 -16.07 31.08 -18.14
N SER A 96 -17.25 30.78 -17.58
CA SER A 96 -18.53 31.03 -18.26
C SER A 96 -19.06 32.46 -18.08
N LEU A 97 -18.80 33.09 -16.93
CA LEU A 97 -19.32 34.42 -16.59
C LEU A 97 -18.28 35.53 -16.67
N ASN A 98 -16.99 35.19 -16.86
CA ASN A 98 -15.83 36.10 -16.75
C ASN A 98 -15.82 36.96 -15.48
N ALA A 99 -16.50 36.48 -14.43
CA ALA A 99 -16.64 37.20 -13.18
C ALA A 99 -16.80 36.19 -12.03
N LEU A 100 -16.21 36.53 -10.88
CA LEU A 100 -16.41 35.84 -9.62
C LEU A 100 -17.31 36.71 -8.75
N SER A 101 -18.33 36.11 -8.14
CA SER A 101 -19.11 36.80 -7.11
C SER A 101 -18.37 36.76 -5.77
N SER A 102 -18.78 37.63 -4.83
CA SER A 102 -18.27 37.61 -3.45
C SER A 102 -18.49 36.24 -2.78
N ASP A 103 -19.57 35.53 -3.12
CA ASP A 103 -19.85 34.18 -2.63
C ASP A 103 -18.86 33.14 -3.19
N ASP A 104 -18.43 33.30 -4.44
CA ASP A 104 -17.40 32.43 -5.03
C ASP A 104 -16.04 32.64 -4.35
N VAL A 105 -15.71 33.88 -3.97
CA VAL A 105 -14.50 34.20 -3.20
C VAL A 105 -14.54 33.57 -1.81
N LEU A 106 -15.69 33.61 -1.13
CA LEU A 106 -15.87 32.92 0.16
C LEU A 106 -15.68 31.41 0.03
N LYS A 107 -16.22 30.80 -1.04
CA LYS A 107 -16.03 29.37 -1.33
C LYS A 107 -14.58 29.03 -1.62
N LEU A 108 -13.86 29.91 -2.33
CA LEU A 108 -12.45 29.72 -2.62
C LEU A 108 -11.61 29.73 -1.33
N ASN A 109 -11.87 30.71 -0.44
CA ASN A 109 -11.22 30.79 0.86
C ASN A 109 -11.55 29.56 1.73
N ALA A 110 -12.79 29.09 1.72
CA ALA A 110 -13.16 27.86 2.43
C ALA A 110 -12.43 26.61 1.87
N CYS A 111 -12.20 26.54 0.56
CA CYS A 111 -11.40 25.47 -0.04
C CYS A 111 -9.93 25.57 0.39
N TYR A 112 -9.39 26.78 0.48
CA TYR A 112 -8.03 27.03 0.98
C TYR A 112 -7.88 26.58 2.43
N ASP A 113 -8.81 26.95 3.32
CA ASP A 113 -8.79 26.53 4.72
C ASP A 113 -8.88 25.00 4.89
N GLN A 114 -9.65 24.33 4.03
CA GLN A 114 -9.74 22.86 4.02
C GLN A 114 -8.43 22.23 3.58
N LEU A 115 -7.77 22.80 2.57
CA LEU A 115 -6.48 22.33 2.09
C LEU A 115 -5.39 22.51 3.16
N ASP A 116 -5.35 23.68 3.80
CA ASP A 116 -4.39 24.01 4.86
C ASP A 116 -4.53 23.05 6.06
N LYS A 117 -5.77 22.76 6.47
CA LYS A 117 -6.05 21.75 7.50
C LYS A 117 -5.63 20.33 7.10
N ALA A 118 -5.84 19.95 5.84
CA ALA A 118 -5.44 18.63 5.35
C ALA A 118 -3.91 18.45 5.32
N ILE A 119 -3.17 19.54 5.08
CA ILE A 119 -1.71 19.53 5.02
C ILE A 119 -1.08 19.62 6.42
N THR A 120 -1.57 20.49 7.31
CA THR A 120 -0.94 20.79 8.61
C THR A 120 -1.23 19.75 9.70
N LYS A 121 -2.17 18.83 9.47
CA LYS A 121 -2.50 17.74 10.40
C LYS A 121 -1.50 16.58 10.33
N TYR A 122 -0.44 16.72 9.53
CA TYR A 122 0.68 15.80 9.34
C TYR A 122 2.01 16.57 9.33
#